data_AF-A0A235F4Z9-F1
#
_entry.id   AF-A0A235F4Z9-F1
#
_cell.length_a   1.000
_cell.length_b   1.000
_cell.length_c   1.000
_cell.angle_alpha   90.00
_cell.angle_beta   90.00
_cell.angle_gamma   90.00
#
_symmetry.space_group_name_H-M   'P 1'
#
loop_
_entity.id
_entity.type
_entity.pdbx_description
1 polymer ?
#
loop_
_entity_poly.entity_id
_entity_poly.type
_entity_poly.pdbx_seq_one_letter_code
_entity_poly.pdbx_strand_id
1 'polypeptide(L)'
;MASILIIHQNAFLREGIKQFIEKEHPRFNVTTSGVLADHSLDGLTEEDLVMIDGSSAQPEVRVIIERLLKSNIRTAVWLPSENEEFCRIMLEKKCSGYLSADTDYDDLKYAFSVLLKNKTYVHHDLIP
;
A
#
# COMPACT_ATOMS: atom_id res chain seq x y z
N MET A 1 6.33 16.30 -7.59
CA MET A 1 4.94 15.89 -7.91
C MET A 1 4.77 14.53 -7.31
N ALA A 2 3.92 14.40 -6.30
CA ALA A 2 3.74 13.15 -5.58
C ALA A 2 3.29 12.03 -6.52
N SER A 3 3.93 10.88 -6.39
CA SER A 3 3.63 9.67 -7.15
C SER A 3 3.14 8.56 -6.24
N ILE A 4 2.43 7.61 -6.83
CA ILE A 4 1.92 6.41 -6.17
C ILE A 4 2.48 5.21 -6.90
N LEU A 5 3.25 4.39 -6.20
CA LEU A 5 3.72 3.10 -6.71
C LEU A 5 2.87 1.97 -6.12
N ILE A 6 2.19 1.21 -6.98
CA ILE A 6 1.42 0.03 -6.58
C ILE A 6 2.23 -1.23 -6.91
N ILE A 7 2.58 -2.01 -5.90
CA ILE A 7 3.25 -3.30 -6.05
C ILE A 7 2.24 -4.38 -5.71
N HIS A 8 1.76 -5.11 -6.72
CA HIS A 8 0.73 -6.13 -6.54
C HIS A 8 0.91 -7.26 -7.54
N GLN A 9 0.89 -8.52 -7.12
CA GLN A 9 1.19 -9.64 -8.02
C GLN A 9 0.05 -9.87 -9.05
N ASN A 10 -1.20 -9.80 -8.58
CA ASN A 10 -2.38 -9.86 -9.46
C ASN A 10 -2.45 -8.67 -10.43
N ALA A 11 -2.25 -8.92 -11.72
CA ALA A 11 -2.26 -7.89 -12.76
C ALA A 11 -3.61 -7.21 -12.93
N PHE A 12 -4.71 -7.94 -12.78
CA PHE A 12 -6.05 -7.38 -12.94
C PHE A 12 -6.39 -6.39 -11.83
N LEU A 13 -6.13 -6.78 -10.57
CA LEU A 13 -6.31 -5.89 -9.42
C LEU A 13 -5.41 -4.66 -9.52
N ARG A 14 -4.14 -4.86 -9.89
CA ARG A 14 -3.17 -3.77 -10.05
C ARG A 14 -3.63 -2.70 -11.05
N GLU A 15 -4.08 -3.11 -12.23
CA GLU A 15 -4.60 -2.17 -13.24
C GLU A 15 -5.93 -1.54 -12.82
N GLY A 16 -6.81 -2.30 -12.16
CA GLY A 16 -8.07 -1.78 -11.63
C GLY A 16 -7.85 -0.66 -10.60
N ILE A 17 -6.94 -0.87 -9.64
CA ILE A 17 -6.56 0.12 -8.64
C ILE A 17 -5.92 1.34 -9.32
N LYS A 18 -5.02 1.13 -10.29
CA LYS A 18 -4.40 2.23 -11.04
C LYS A 18 -5.45 3.12 -11.72
N GLN A 19 -6.34 2.53 -12.51
CA GLN A 19 -7.39 3.27 -13.21
C GLN A 19 -8.31 4.01 -12.25
N PHE A 20 -8.63 3.39 -11.10
CA PHE A 20 -9.41 4.02 -10.04
C PHE A 20 -8.73 5.28 -9.51
N ILE A 21 -7.45 5.19 -9.13
CA ILE A 21 -6.70 6.35 -8.60
C ILE A 21 -6.56 7.43 -9.66
N GLU A 22 -6.21 7.08 -10.90
CA GLU A 22 -6.07 8.06 -11.99
C GLU A 22 -7.38 8.80 -12.27
N LYS A 23 -8.53 8.12 -12.13
CA LYS A 23 -9.86 8.72 -12.30
C LYS A 23 -10.24 9.64 -11.15
N GLU A 24 -10.11 9.19 -9.90
CA GLU A 24 -10.56 9.96 -8.72
C GLU A 24 -9.53 11.01 -8.27
N HIS A 25 -8.25 10.80 -8.61
CA HIS A 25 -7.11 11.59 -8.16
C HIS A 25 -6.11 11.89 -9.31
N PRO A 26 -6.53 12.58 -10.38
CA PRO A 26 -5.74 12.79 -11.60
C PRO A 26 -4.46 13.64 -11.43
N ARG A 27 -4.19 14.15 -10.23
CA ARG A 27 -2.98 14.93 -9.91
C ARG A 27 -1.79 14.07 -9.51
N PHE A 28 -2.00 12.80 -9.20
CA PHE A 28 -0.94 11.87 -8.84
C PHE A 28 -0.50 11.09 -10.07
N ASN A 29 0.81 10.89 -10.22
CA ASN A 29 1.33 9.93 -11.19
C ASN A 29 1.27 8.52 -10.59
N VAL A 30 0.61 7.58 -11.26
CA VAL A 30 0.45 6.22 -10.74
C VAL A 30 1.29 5.25 -11.55
N THR A 31 2.26 4.62 -10.90
CA THR A 31 3.09 3.56 -11.46
C THR A 31 2.76 2.23 -10.79
N THR A 32 3.03 1.14 -11.50
CA THR A 32 2.65 -0.19 -11.05
C THR A 32 3.79 -1.17 -11.29
N SER A 33 4.03 -2.07 -10.35
CA SER A 33 4.94 -3.20 -10.49
C SER A 33 4.23 -4.51 -10.13
N GLY A 34 4.47 -5.56 -10.90
CA GLY A 34 4.05 -6.91 -10.57
C GLY A 34 5.03 -7.64 -9.65
N VAL A 35 6.23 -7.07 -9.46
CA VAL A 35 7.31 -7.70 -8.69
C VAL A 35 7.81 -6.71 -7.66
N LEU A 36 7.99 -7.21 -6.45
CA LEU A 36 8.61 -6.48 -5.38
C LEU A 36 10.14 -6.52 -5.59
N ALA A 37 10.69 -5.52 -6.28
CA ALA A 37 12.10 -5.47 -6.62
C ALA A 37 12.72 -4.12 -6.23
N ASP A 38 13.97 -4.14 -5.75
CA ASP A 38 14.64 -2.96 -5.20
C ASP A 38 14.73 -1.78 -6.18
N HIS A 39 14.96 -2.05 -7.47
CA HIS A 39 15.03 -1.02 -8.51
C HIS A 39 13.67 -0.30 -8.73
N SER A 40 12.55 -0.92 -8.33
CA SER A 40 11.24 -0.28 -8.38
C SER A 40 11.10 0.83 -7.35
N LEU A 41 12.01 0.90 -6.37
CA LEU A 41 12.00 1.87 -5.28
C LEU A 41 12.97 3.04 -5.52
N ASP A 42 13.74 3.01 -6.61
CA ASP A 42 14.74 4.03 -6.91
C ASP A 42 14.05 5.36 -7.32
N GLY A 43 14.54 6.46 -6.75
CA GLY A 43 14.03 7.81 -7.03
C GLY A 43 12.76 8.20 -6.27
N LEU A 44 12.27 7.35 -5.37
CA LEU A 44 11.17 7.69 -4.46
C LEU A 44 11.60 8.73 -3.41
N THR A 45 10.64 9.55 -3.01
CA THR A 45 10.78 10.66 -2.06
C THR A 45 9.73 10.55 -0.95
N GLU A 46 9.85 11.38 0.10
CA GLU A 46 8.88 11.42 1.21
C GLU A 46 7.46 11.87 0.81
N GLU A 47 7.32 12.52 -0.35
CA GLU A 47 6.02 12.89 -0.91
C GLU A 47 5.29 11.70 -1.55
N ASP A 48 6.02 10.63 -1.88
CA ASP A 48 5.49 9.47 -2.59
C ASP A 48 4.82 8.47 -1.66
N LEU A 49 3.83 7.76 -2.20
CA LEU A 49 3.14 6.66 -1.53
C LEU A 49 3.47 5.34 -2.22
N VAL A 50 4.01 4.39 -1.48
CA VAL A 50 4.19 3.01 -1.96
C VAL A 50 3.10 2.14 -1.35
N MET A 51 2.36 1.42 -2.19
CA MET A 51 1.36 0.46 -1.77
C MET A 51 1.83 -0.94 -2.11
N ILE A 52 1.91 -1.82 -1.11
CA ILE A 52 2.47 -3.16 -1.27
C ILE A 52 1.42 -4.20 -0.96
N ASP A 53 1.23 -5.13 -1.88
CA ASP A 53 0.48 -6.36 -1.67
C ASP A 53 1.25 -7.28 -0.72
N GLY A 54 0.78 -7.33 0.54
CA GLY A 54 1.28 -8.22 1.57
C GLY A 54 0.38 -9.45 1.78
N SER A 55 -0.61 -9.70 0.92
CA SER A 55 -1.58 -10.81 1.08
C SER A 55 -0.91 -12.18 1.15
N SER A 56 0.25 -12.34 0.50
CA SER A 56 1.04 -13.58 0.55
C SER A 56 1.89 -13.74 1.81
N ALA A 57 1.91 -12.76 2.72
CA ALA A 57 2.70 -12.74 3.95
C ALA A 57 4.20 -13.07 3.76
N GLN A 58 4.75 -12.73 2.59
CA GLN A 58 6.13 -13.02 2.24
C GLN A 58 7.12 -12.24 3.13
N PRO A 59 8.20 -12.87 3.65
CA PRO A 59 9.20 -12.19 4.48
C PRO A 59 9.81 -10.93 3.83
N GLU A 60 9.96 -10.94 2.51
CA GLU A 60 10.51 -9.84 1.71
C GLU A 60 9.68 -8.56 1.81
N VAL A 61 8.35 -8.69 1.94
CA VAL A 61 7.42 -7.57 2.13
C VAL A 61 7.81 -6.78 3.37
N ARG A 62 8.08 -7.47 4.48
CA ARG A 62 8.48 -6.83 5.73
C ARG A 62 9.80 -6.09 5.59
N VAL A 63 10.79 -6.71 4.94
CA VAL A 63 12.12 -6.11 4.75
C VAL A 63 12.02 -4.81 3.96
N ILE A 64 11.22 -4.79 2.89
CA ILE A 64 11.05 -3.60 2.05
C ILE A 64 10.26 -2.51 2.77
N ILE A 65 9.21 -2.87 3.51
CA ILE A 65 8.48 -1.90 4.33
C ILE A 65 9.42 -1.27 5.36
N GLU A 66 10.24 -2.05 6.06
CA GLU A 66 11.23 -1.51 7.00
C GLU A 66 12.23 -0.57 6.32
N ARG A 67 12.65 -0.84 5.08
CA ARG A 67 13.52 0.03 4.29
C ARG A 67 12.83 1.35 3.92
N LEU A 68 11.60 1.29 3.41
CA LEU A 68 10.82 2.47 3.03
C LEU A 68 10.57 3.39 4.23
N LEU A 69 10.20 2.80 5.38
CA LEU A 69 9.99 3.54 6.63
C LEU A 69 11.27 4.22 7.12
N LYS A 70 12.45 3.56 7.01
CA LYS A 70 13.75 4.19 7.33
C LYS A 70 14.07 5.39 6.42
N SER A 71 13.54 5.39 5.20
CA SER A 71 13.67 6.48 4.23
C SER A 71 12.57 7.53 4.33
N ASN A 72 11.69 7.46 5.35
CA ASN A 72 10.50 8.30 5.51
C ASN A 72 9.55 8.27 4.30
N ILE A 73 9.60 7.22 3.49
CA ILE A 73 8.68 7.05 2.38
C ILE A 73 7.36 6.54 2.94
N ARG A 74 6.26 7.15 2.51
CA ARG A 74 4.93 6.77 2.99
C ARG A 74 4.57 5.42 2.40
N THR A 75 4.18 4.49 3.26
CA THR A 75 3.90 3.11 2.85
C THR A 75 2.51 2.71 3.29
N ALA A 76 1.75 2.06 2.42
CA ALA A 76 0.53 1.35 2.75
C ALA A 76 0.67 -0.12 2.34
N VAL A 77 -0.01 -1.01 3.05
CA VAL A 77 0.09 -2.45 2.81
C VAL A 77 -1.30 -3.10 2.81
N TRP A 78 -1.55 -3.98 1.84
CA TRP A 78 -2.69 -4.91 1.89
C TRP A 78 -2.31 -6.13 2.72
N LEU A 79 -3.11 -6.47 3.71
CA LEU A 79 -2.87 -7.55 4.64
C LEU A 79 -3.93 -8.65 4.51
N PRO A 80 -3.52 -9.93 4.61
CA PRO A 80 -4.44 -11.06 4.65
C PRO A 80 -5.18 -11.08 6.00
N SER A 81 -6.49 -10.89 5.98
CA SER A 81 -7.34 -10.80 7.17
C SER A 81 -7.30 -12.08 8.02
N GLU A 82 -7.06 -13.21 7.39
CA GLU A 82 -6.98 -14.54 8.00
C GLU A 82 -5.67 -14.82 8.75
N ASN A 83 -4.63 -13.99 8.57
CA ASN A 83 -3.34 -14.17 9.23
C ASN A 83 -3.10 -13.11 10.31
N GLU A 84 -3.72 -13.33 11.47
CA GLU A 84 -3.66 -12.41 12.62
C GLU A 84 -2.24 -12.10 13.07
N GLU A 85 -1.33 -13.09 13.06
CA GLU A 85 0.06 -12.89 13.49
C GLU A 85 0.79 -11.93 12.56
N PHE A 86 0.68 -12.13 11.25
CA PHE A 86 1.27 -11.24 10.26
C PHE A 86 0.64 -9.84 10.34
N CYS A 87 -0.69 -9.76 10.47
CA CYS A 87 -1.38 -8.48 10.66
C CYS A 87 -0.85 -7.73 11.88
N ARG A 88 -0.74 -8.37 13.04
CA ARG A 88 -0.20 -7.76 14.26
C ARG A 88 1.22 -7.25 14.05
N ILE A 89 2.11 -8.06 13.49
CA ILE A 89 3.50 -7.66 13.20
C ILE A 89 3.53 -6.44 12.27
N MET A 90 2.67 -6.40 11.26
CA MET A 90 2.61 -5.31 10.31
C MET A 90 2.02 -4.04 10.92
N LEU A 91 0.97 -4.14 11.75
CA LEU A 91 0.39 -3.00 12.48
C LEU A 91 1.40 -2.32 13.42
N GLU A 92 2.38 -3.06 13.95
CA GLU A 92 3.51 -2.47 14.70
C GLU A 92 4.47 -1.68 13.81
N LYS A 93 4.55 -2.00 12.51
CA LYS A 93 5.33 -1.24 11.52
C LYS A 93 4.53 0.01 11.16
N LYS A 94 4.80 1.16 11.77
CA LYS A 94 4.10 2.47 11.62
C LYS A 94 3.91 2.97 10.17
N CYS A 95 3.14 2.24 9.36
CA CYS A 95 2.83 2.54 7.98
C CYS A 95 1.77 3.64 7.94
N SER A 96 1.69 4.31 6.79
CA SER A 96 0.61 5.24 6.49
C SER A 96 -0.72 4.52 6.26
N GLY A 97 -0.73 3.25 5.85
CA GLY A 97 -1.97 2.55 5.54
C GLY A 97 -1.92 1.05 5.78
N TYR A 98 -3.02 0.49 6.26
CA TYR A 98 -3.26 -0.95 6.34
C TYR A 98 -4.64 -1.22 5.75
N LEU A 99 -4.67 -1.96 4.64
CA LEU A 99 -5.88 -2.33 3.92
C LEU A 99 -6.11 -3.84 4.09
N SER A 100 -7.35 -4.27 4.16
CA SER A 100 -7.69 -5.70 4.11
C SER A 100 -7.51 -6.20 2.67
N ALA A 101 -7.07 -7.44 2.47
CA ALA A 101 -7.09 -8.08 1.15
C ALA A 101 -8.54 -8.18 0.60
N ASP A 102 -9.52 -8.21 1.49
CA ASP A 102 -10.95 -8.29 1.19
C ASP A 102 -11.64 -6.91 1.09
N THR A 103 -10.85 -5.82 1.08
CA THR A 103 -11.37 -4.45 1.04
C THR A 103 -12.31 -4.27 -0.16
N ASP A 104 -13.53 -3.82 0.09
CA ASP A 104 -14.49 -3.51 -0.97
C ASP A 104 -14.18 -2.18 -1.67
N TYR A 105 -14.96 -1.85 -2.69
CA TYR A 105 -14.72 -0.65 -3.48
C TYR A 105 -14.89 0.66 -2.70
N ASP A 106 -15.88 0.73 -1.80
CA ASP A 106 -16.19 1.96 -1.06
C ASP A 106 -15.17 2.20 0.04
N ASP A 107 -14.74 1.15 0.72
CA ASP A 107 -13.64 1.20 1.70
C ASP A 107 -12.31 1.52 1.04
N LEU A 108 -12.04 0.97 -0.14
CA LEU A 108 -10.85 1.33 -0.91
C LEU A 108 -10.86 2.82 -1.26
N LYS A 109 -12.00 3.34 -1.73
CA LYS A 109 -12.16 4.76 -2.04
C LYS A 109 -11.94 5.64 -0.82
N TYR A 110 -12.50 5.26 0.32
CA TYR A 110 -12.30 5.98 1.57
C TYR A 110 -10.82 5.94 2.01
N ALA A 111 -10.18 4.77 1.96
CA ALA A 111 -8.77 4.59 2.29
C ALA A 111 -7.86 5.52 1.48
N PHE A 112 -8.05 5.58 0.15
CA PHE A 112 -7.30 6.52 -0.69
C PHE A 112 -7.54 7.98 -0.33
N SER A 113 -8.77 8.36 -0.02
CA SER A 113 -9.09 9.74 0.38
C SER A 113 -8.39 10.18 1.68
N VAL A 114 -8.11 9.22 2.58
CA VAL A 114 -7.39 9.41 3.84
C VAL A 114 -5.88 9.44 3.59
N LEU A 115 -5.37 8.43 2.89
CA LEU A 115 -3.95 8.29 2.57
C LEU A 115 -3.46 9.50 1.79
N LEU A 116 -4.13 9.92 0.73
CA LEU A 116 -3.67 11.04 -0.10
C LEU A 116 -3.73 12.41 0.61
N LYS A 117 -4.32 12.48 1.81
CA LYS A 117 -4.28 13.66 2.71
C LYS A 117 -3.21 13.55 3.80
N ASN A 118 -2.23 12.65 3.64
CA ASN A 118 -1.16 12.37 4.61
C ASN A 118 -1.69 11.92 5.99
N LYS A 119 -2.82 11.21 6.01
CA LYS A 119 -3.37 10.62 7.23
C LYS A 119 -3.17 9.11 7.23
N THR A 120 -3.15 8.52 8.43
CA THR A 120 -3.08 7.08 8.59
C THR A 120 -4.45 6.44 8.39
N TYR A 121 -4.50 5.36 7.62
CA TYR A 121 -5.69 4.51 7.45
C TYR A 121 -5.44 3.11 8.03
N VAL A 122 -6.38 2.58 8.80
CA VAL A 122 -6.38 1.19 9.26
C VAL A 122 -7.76 0.62 8.94
N HIS A 123 -7.81 -0.44 8.14
CA HIS A 123 -9.06 -1.14 7.84
C HIS A 123 -9.65 -1.73 9.12
N HIS A 124 -10.98 -1.66 9.27
CA HIS A 124 -11.66 -2.08 10.50
C HIS A 124 -11.51 -3.59 10.77
N ASP A 125 -11.55 -4.43 9.73
CA ASP A 125 -11.34 -5.89 9.84
C ASP A 125 -9.95 -6.31 10.35
N LEU A 126 -8.96 -5.41 10.31
CA LEU A 126 -7.62 -5.71 10.80
C LEU A 126 -7.45 -5.41 12.29
N ILE A 127 -8.46 -4.83 12.92
CA ILE A 127 -8.48 -4.50 14.34
C ILE A 127 -9.18 -5.66 15.07
N PRO A 128 -8.46 -6.41 15.93
CA PRO A 128 -9.03 -7.51 16.69
C PRO A 128 -10.03 -7.05 17.77
#